data_AF-A0A5M8PFY0-F1
#
_entry.id   AF-A0A5M8PFY0-F1
#
_cell.length_a   1.000
_cell.length_b   1.000
_cell.length_c   1.000
_cell.angle_alpha   90.00
_cell.angle_beta   90.00
_cell.angle_gamma   90.00
#
_symmetry.space_group_name_H-M   'P 1'
#
loop_
_entity.id
_entity.type
_entity.pdbx_description
1 polymer ?
#
loop_
_entity_poly.entity_id
_entity_poly.type
_entity_poly.pdbx_seq_one_letter_code
_entity_poly.pdbx_strand_id
1 'polypeptide(L)'
;MSKLADLIDDFRIFLRLWGLLGILAWAKSVSETPPHDTILHTITWAQIVVNTLYQLLENGAYLASHHVLPRSEQKVNRWYLWSSRFWMGHVGLEFVRLAREWALRKLVAEARGGKAKELGAKWERVREEGRWWREVRVNAAYAPLTVHWSVDKDWVGERVVGGLGMVAGWIGLRELWRRTGRWANRTNEGIAARRLATEFMDWGQPKWHVKKWKTRK
;
A
#
# COMPACT_ATOMS: atom_id res chain seq x y z
N MET A 1 26.70 8.61 7.85
CA MET A 1 25.43 7.94 8.21
C MET A 1 24.69 7.34 7.01
N SER A 2 25.25 7.27 5.78
CA SER A 2 24.54 6.75 4.60
C SER A 2 24.54 5.21 4.48
N LYS A 3 25.67 4.53 4.74
CA LYS A 3 25.81 3.08 4.47
C LYS A 3 24.77 2.19 5.16
N LEU A 4 24.40 2.52 6.41
CA LEU A 4 23.37 1.76 7.13
C LEU A 4 21.98 2.00 6.51
N ALA A 5 21.68 3.23 6.11
CA ALA A 5 20.42 3.54 5.43
C ALA A 5 20.36 2.81 4.07
N ASP A 6 21.45 2.83 3.31
CA ASP A 6 21.57 2.13 2.03
C ASP A 6 21.33 0.61 2.21
N LEU A 7 21.95 -0.01 3.24
CA LEU A 7 21.79 -1.44 3.54
C LEU A 7 20.35 -1.78 3.98
N ILE A 8 19.74 -0.94 4.83
CA ILE A 8 18.35 -1.11 5.26
C ILE A 8 17.43 -1.03 4.04
N ASP A 9 17.66 -0.07 3.15
CA ASP A 9 16.81 0.10 1.97
C ASP A 9 16.95 -1.06 1.00
N ASP A 10 18.19 -1.52 0.73
CA ASP A 10 18.45 -2.70 -0.10
C ASP A 10 17.76 -3.95 0.43
N PHE A 11 17.92 -4.25 1.72
CA PHE A 11 17.25 -5.39 2.37
C PHE A 11 15.72 -5.28 2.29
N ARG A 12 15.16 -4.07 2.42
CA ARG A 12 13.72 -3.86 2.29
C ARG A 12 13.23 -4.11 0.87
N ILE A 13 14.01 -3.80 -0.17
CA ILE A 13 13.63 -4.12 -1.55
C ILE A 13 13.74 -5.63 -1.80
N PHE A 14 14.79 -6.27 -1.25
CA PHE A 14 14.92 -7.72 -1.31
C PHE A 14 13.70 -8.45 -0.73
N LEU A 15 13.23 -8.04 0.45
CA LEU A 15 12.01 -8.62 1.05
C LEU A 15 10.76 -8.41 0.20
N ARG A 16 10.67 -7.31 -0.56
CA ARG A 16 9.56 -7.04 -1.47
C ARG A 16 9.52 -7.94 -2.69
N LEU A 17 10.60 -8.65 -3.03
CA LEU A 17 10.58 -9.60 -4.16
C LEU A 17 9.44 -10.62 -4.05
N TRP A 18 9.10 -11.00 -2.82
CA TRP A 18 7.99 -11.90 -2.48
C TRP A 18 6.60 -11.26 -2.60
N GLY A 19 6.51 -9.96 -2.90
CA GLY A 19 5.26 -9.21 -3.02
C GLY A 19 4.29 -9.77 -4.09
N LEU A 20 4.81 -10.40 -5.14
CA LEU A 20 3.99 -11.07 -6.16
C LEU A 20 3.13 -12.19 -5.56
N LEU A 21 3.65 -12.93 -4.58
CA LEU A 21 2.89 -13.99 -3.91
C LEU A 21 1.71 -13.40 -3.12
N GLY A 22 1.93 -12.25 -2.47
CA GLY A 22 0.86 -11.50 -1.79
C GLY A 22 -0.20 -11.01 -2.76
N ILE A 23 0.20 -10.50 -3.94
CA ILE A 23 -0.73 -10.05 -4.99
C ILE A 23 -1.54 -11.22 -5.55
N LEU A 24 -0.91 -12.37 -5.80
CA LEU A 24 -1.59 -13.58 -6.28
C LEU A 24 -2.59 -14.11 -5.24
N ALA A 25 -2.21 -14.13 -3.96
CA ALA A 25 -3.10 -14.53 -2.89
C ALA A 25 -4.28 -13.55 -2.75
N TRP A 26 -4.04 -12.25 -2.92
CA TRP A 26 -5.10 -11.24 -2.97
C TRP A 26 -6.04 -11.49 -4.15
N ALA A 27 -5.52 -11.66 -5.36
CA ALA A 27 -6.32 -11.95 -6.55
C ALA A 27 -7.19 -13.21 -6.37
N LYS A 28 -6.61 -14.28 -5.81
CA LYS A 28 -7.37 -15.51 -5.49
C LYS A 28 -8.51 -15.24 -4.50
N SER A 29 -8.25 -14.49 -3.43
CA SER A 29 -9.30 -14.15 -2.46
C SER A 29 -10.43 -13.30 -3.05
N VAL A 30 -10.13 -12.41 -3.99
CA VAL A 30 -11.14 -11.61 -4.70
C VAL A 30 -11.96 -12.48 -5.65
N SER A 31 -11.33 -13.46 -6.32
CA SER A 31 -12.07 -14.43 -7.15
C SER A 31 -12.99 -15.33 -6.33
N GLU A 32 -12.57 -15.75 -5.15
CA GLU A 32 -13.36 -16.60 -4.25
C GLU A 32 -14.47 -15.83 -3.52
N THR A 33 -14.19 -14.57 -3.17
CA THR A 33 -15.10 -13.70 -2.39
C THR A 33 -15.14 -12.30 -3.01
N PRO A 34 -15.82 -12.13 -4.15
CA PRO A 34 -15.86 -10.84 -4.84
C PRO A 34 -16.66 -9.80 -4.03
N PRO A 35 -16.27 -8.51 -4.07
CA PRO A 35 -17.09 -7.43 -3.53
C PRO A 35 -18.49 -7.44 -4.15
N HIS A 36 -19.52 -7.25 -3.32
CA HIS A 36 -20.90 -7.18 -3.80
C HIS A 36 -21.16 -6.00 -4.73
N ASP A 37 -20.45 -4.88 -4.53
CA ASP A 37 -20.54 -3.71 -5.39
C ASP A 37 -19.65 -3.88 -6.62
N THR A 38 -20.24 -3.79 -7.81
CA THR A 38 -19.53 -3.98 -9.08
C THR A 38 -18.43 -2.95 -9.30
N ILE A 39 -18.62 -1.71 -8.85
CA ILE A 39 -17.59 -0.66 -8.96
C ILE A 39 -16.41 -1.00 -8.05
N LEU A 40 -16.65 -1.38 -6.79
CA LEU A 40 -15.58 -1.84 -5.89
C LEU A 40 -14.87 -3.08 -6.45
N HIS A 41 -15.58 -4.01 -7.07
CA HIS A 41 -14.97 -5.17 -7.73
C HIS A 41 -14.04 -4.76 -8.89
N THR A 42 -14.50 -3.87 -9.77
CA THR A 42 -13.67 -3.34 -10.87
C THR A 42 -12.44 -2.59 -10.36
N ILE A 43 -12.60 -1.74 -9.34
CA ILE A 43 -11.48 -1.02 -8.71
C ILE A 43 -10.47 -2.01 -8.13
N THR A 44 -10.95 -3.06 -7.45
CA THR A 44 -10.09 -4.08 -6.84
C THR A 44 -9.25 -4.81 -7.90
N TRP A 45 -9.84 -5.22 -9.02
CA TRP A 45 -9.08 -5.84 -10.12
C TRP A 45 -8.12 -4.86 -10.78
N ALA A 46 -8.51 -3.60 -10.98
CA ALA A 46 -7.60 -2.57 -11.47
C ALA A 46 -6.40 -2.40 -10.52
N GLN A 47 -6.62 -2.44 -9.21
CA GLN A 47 -5.56 -2.40 -8.21
C GLN A 47 -4.66 -3.65 -8.24
N ILE A 48 -5.22 -4.85 -8.44
CA ILE A 48 -4.43 -6.07 -8.61
C ILE A 48 -3.50 -5.96 -9.82
N VAL A 49 -4.03 -5.50 -10.96
CA VAL A 49 -3.24 -5.34 -12.20
C VAL A 49 -2.14 -4.30 -12.00
N VAL A 50 -2.48 -3.13 -11.46
CA VAL A 50 -1.50 -2.04 -11.29
C VAL A 50 -0.39 -2.45 -10.31
N ASN A 51 -0.71 -3.16 -9.23
CA ASN A 51 0.29 -3.66 -8.28
C ASN A 51 1.14 -4.80 -8.86
N THR A 52 0.56 -5.63 -9.73
CA THR A 52 1.34 -6.66 -10.45
C THR A 52 2.39 -6.02 -11.34
N LEU A 53 2.01 -4.98 -12.11
CA LEU A 53 2.94 -4.26 -12.97
C LEU A 53 4.00 -3.50 -12.17
N TYR A 54 3.61 -2.87 -11.05
CA TYR A 54 4.53 -2.29 -10.07
C TYR A 54 5.59 -3.31 -9.64
N GLN A 55 5.16 -4.48 -9.15
CA GLN A 55 6.04 -5.45 -8.53
C GLN A 55 6.96 -6.13 -9.55
N LEU A 56 6.47 -6.41 -10.77
CA LEU A 56 7.29 -6.96 -11.85
C LEU A 56 8.44 -6.02 -12.22
N LEU A 57 8.15 -4.73 -12.36
CA LEU A 57 9.18 -3.73 -12.68
C LEU A 57 10.15 -3.51 -11.52
N GLU A 58 9.66 -3.44 -10.28
CA GLU A 58 10.52 -3.30 -9.11
C GLU A 58 11.45 -4.51 -8.95
N ASN A 59 10.92 -5.72 -9.08
CA ASN A 59 11.72 -6.96 -8.99
C ASN A 59 12.77 -7.01 -10.10
N GLY A 60 12.39 -6.70 -11.33
CA GLY A 60 13.33 -6.63 -12.45
C GLY A 60 14.42 -5.58 -12.21
N ALA A 61 14.05 -4.40 -11.72
CA ALA A 61 14.99 -3.30 -11.46
C ALA A 61 15.97 -3.65 -10.34
N TYR A 62 15.49 -4.29 -9.28
CA TYR A 62 16.34 -4.78 -8.19
C TYR A 62 17.36 -5.82 -8.67
N LEU A 63 16.91 -6.86 -9.39
CA LEU A 63 17.79 -7.89 -9.92
C LEU A 63 18.83 -7.31 -10.91
N ALA A 64 18.42 -6.35 -11.74
CA ALA A 64 19.31 -5.65 -12.65
C ALA A 64 20.32 -4.74 -11.92
N SER A 65 19.93 -4.11 -10.82
CA SER A 65 20.81 -3.27 -9.98
C SER A 65 21.93 -4.10 -9.32
N HIS A 66 21.66 -5.37 -9.04
CA HIS A 66 22.61 -6.34 -8.48
C HIS A 66 23.34 -7.17 -9.54
N HIS A 67 23.31 -6.75 -10.80
CA HIS A 67 23.98 -7.41 -11.93
C HIS A 67 23.53 -8.85 -12.21
N VAL A 68 22.38 -9.29 -11.67
CA VAL A 68 21.77 -10.58 -11.98
C VAL A 68 21.19 -10.58 -13.39
N LEU A 69 20.67 -9.43 -13.83
CA LEU A 69 20.17 -9.22 -15.20
C LEU A 69 21.08 -8.22 -15.94
N PRO A 70 21.56 -8.52 -17.16
CA PRO A 70 22.43 -7.61 -17.91
C PRO A 70 21.60 -6.45 -18.49
N ARG A 71 21.48 -5.36 -17.72
CA ARG A 71 20.77 -4.14 -18.12
C ARG A 71 21.60 -2.90 -17.81
N SER A 72 21.47 -1.89 -18.66
CA SER A 72 22.08 -0.58 -18.40
C SER A 72 21.38 0.14 -17.25
N GLU A 73 22.12 0.97 -16.52
CA GLU A 73 21.60 1.80 -15.42
C GLU A 73 20.40 2.66 -15.86
N GLN A 74 20.43 3.16 -17.09
CA GLN A 74 19.32 3.92 -17.69
C GLN A 74 18.01 3.10 -17.77
N LYS A 75 18.10 1.81 -18.09
CA LYS A 75 16.93 0.92 -18.14
C LYS A 75 16.44 0.58 -16.73
N VAL A 76 17.35 0.39 -15.78
CA VAL A 76 17.03 0.17 -14.36
C VAL A 76 16.26 1.37 -13.80
N ASN A 77 16.78 2.58 -13.98
CA ASN A 77 16.12 3.81 -13.54
C ASN A 77 14.74 3.98 -14.18
N ARG A 78 14.60 3.64 -15.46
CA ARG A 78 13.30 3.65 -16.14
C ARG A 78 12.31 2.67 -15.53
N TRP A 79 12.76 1.48 -15.13
CA TRP A 79 11.90 0.50 -14.46
C TRP A 79 11.44 0.99 -13.09
N TYR A 80 12.32 1.59 -12.28
CA TYR A 80 11.93 2.20 -11.01
C TYR A 80 10.99 3.41 -11.16
N LEU A 81 11.17 4.21 -12.21
CA LEU A 81 10.28 5.32 -12.50
C LEU A 81 8.86 4.83 -12.86
N TRP A 82 8.77 3.83 -13.74
CA TRP A 82 7.47 3.26 -14.12
C TRP A 82 6.80 2.46 -13.01
N SER A 83 7.56 1.75 -12.17
CA SER A 83 6.99 1.13 -10.97
C SER A 83 6.40 2.22 -10.07
N SER A 84 7.13 3.29 -9.78
CA SER A 84 6.61 4.42 -8.98
C SER A 84 5.31 5.01 -9.54
N ARG A 85 5.17 5.10 -10.87
CA ARG A 85 3.93 5.55 -11.53
C ARG A 85 2.77 4.57 -11.35
N PHE A 86 3.02 3.27 -11.39
CA PHE A 86 1.99 2.28 -11.08
C PHE A 86 1.54 2.37 -9.62
N TRP A 87 2.47 2.63 -8.70
CA TRP A 87 2.11 2.87 -7.31
C TRP A 87 1.31 4.17 -7.11
N MET A 88 1.67 5.24 -7.81
CA MET A 88 0.84 6.46 -7.87
C MET A 88 -0.57 6.14 -8.39
N GLY A 89 -0.69 5.32 -9.44
CA GLY A 89 -1.97 4.83 -9.95
C GLY A 89 -2.77 4.07 -8.89
N HIS A 90 -2.12 3.18 -8.12
CA HIS A 90 -2.75 2.47 -7.02
C HIS A 90 -3.30 3.42 -5.94
N VAL A 91 -2.53 4.43 -5.53
CA VAL A 91 -2.98 5.43 -4.55
C VAL A 91 -4.15 6.25 -5.10
N GLY A 92 -4.16 6.56 -6.40
CA GLY A 92 -5.31 7.16 -7.07
C GLY A 92 -6.56 6.28 -6.97
N LEU A 93 -6.42 4.98 -7.26
CA LEU A 93 -7.51 4.01 -7.13
C LEU A 93 -7.99 3.85 -5.69
N GLU A 94 -7.11 3.97 -4.69
CA GLU A 94 -7.49 3.98 -3.27
C GLU A 94 -8.42 5.15 -2.93
N PHE A 95 -8.18 6.36 -3.46
CA PHE A 95 -9.12 7.47 -3.25
C PHE A 95 -10.47 7.22 -3.91
N VAL A 96 -10.49 6.62 -5.12
CA VAL A 96 -11.74 6.25 -5.79
C VAL A 96 -12.49 5.18 -4.99
N ARG A 97 -11.78 4.16 -4.48
CA ARG A 97 -12.33 3.12 -3.58
C ARG A 97 -12.95 3.74 -2.34
N LEU A 98 -12.21 4.60 -1.64
CA LEU A 98 -12.64 5.25 -0.40
C LEU A 98 -13.84 6.18 -0.63
N ALA A 99 -13.89 6.89 -1.76
CA ALA A 99 -15.03 7.70 -2.15
C ALA A 99 -16.29 6.85 -2.42
N ARG A 100 -16.13 5.71 -3.10
CA ARG A 100 -17.23 4.76 -3.35
C ARG A 100 -17.74 4.15 -2.05
N GLU A 101 -16.85 3.71 -1.16
CA GLU A 101 -17.21 3.19 0.16
C GLU A 101 -17.99 4.24 0.97
N TRP A 102 -17.56 5.51 0.93
CA TRP A 102 -18.27 6.59 1.59
C TRP A 102 -19.68 6.84 1.01
N ALA A 103 -19.82 6.82 -0.31
CA ALA A 103 -21.12 6.96 -0.96
C ALA A 103 -22.09 5.82 -0.59
N LEU A 104 -21.61 4.57 -0.59
CA LEU A 104 -22.40 3.41 -0.19
C LEU A 104 -22.86 3.49 1.27
N ARG A 105 -22.00 3.98 2.17
CA ARG A 105 -22.36 4.18 3.59
C ARG A 105 -23.51 5.17 3.74
N LYS A 106 -23.50 6.27 2.99
CA LYS A 106 -24.59 7.27 3.00
C LYS A 106 -25.90 6.65 2.53
N LEU A 107 -25.88 5.93 1.40
CA LEU A 107 -27.07 5.25 0.87
C LEU A 107 -27.66 4.25 1.86
N VAL A 108 -26.81 3.44 2.52
CA VAL A 108 -27.26 2.47 3.53
C VAL A 108 -27.81 3.17 4.78
N ALA A 109 -27.21 4.29 5.20
CA ALA A 109 -27.68 5.06 6.35
C ALA A 109 -29.05 5.71 6.07
N GLU A 110 -29.24 6.25 4.88
CA GLU A 110 -30.51 6.82 4.41
C GLU A 110 -31.60 5.75 4.29
N ALA A 111 -31.28 4.60 3.69
CA ALA A 111 -32.22 3.48 3.54
C ALA A 111 -32.64 2.83 4.87
N ARG A 112 -31.78 2.87 5.90
CA ARG A 112 -32.07 2.33 7.25
C ARG A 112 -32.85 3.31 8.14
N GLY A 113 -33.22 4.49 7.65
CA GLY A 113 -34.18 5.39 8.31
C GLY A 113 -33.84 5.72 9.77
N GLY A 114 -32.56 5.98 10.08
CA GLY A 114 -32.11 6.37 11.43
C GLY A 114 -32.32 5.33 12.55
N LYS A 115 -32.94 4.18 12.27
CA LYS A 115 -33.32 3.17 13.27
C LYS A 115 -32.63 1.84 12.99
N ALA A 116 -31.35 1.76 13.37
CA ALA A 116 -30.64 0.49 13.57
C ALA A 116 -29.56 0.66 14.65
N LYS A 117 -29.91 0.44 15.92
CA LYS A 117 -29.79 -0.81 16.69
C LYS A 117 -28.55 -0.88 17.59
N GLU A 118 -28.74 -1.59 18.70
CA GLU A 118 -27.83 -2.28 19.64
C GLU A 118 -26.35 -1.91 19.68
N LEU A 119 -25.78 -1.95 20.90
CA LEU A 119 -24.36 -1.67 21.16
C LEU A 119 -23.41 -2.34 20.15
N GLY A 120 -23.65 -3.59 19.76
CA GLY A 120 -22.84 -4.33 18.77
C GLY A 120 -22.74 -3.64 17.41
N ALA A 121 -23.88 -3.25 16.82
CA ALA A 121 -23.93 -2.55 15.53
C ALA A 121 -23.32 -1.14 15.60
N LYS A 122 -23.40 -0.49 16.78
CA LYS A 122 -22.73 0.80 17.03
C LYS A 122 -21.20 0.65 17.02
N TRP A 123 -20.66 -0.36 17.70
CA TRP A 123 -19.22 -0.59 17.76
C TRP A 123 -18.62 -0.99 16.41
N GLU A 124 -19.36 -1.75 15.59
CA GLU A 124 -18.95 -2.06 14.22
C GLU A 124 -18.84 -0.80 13.36
N ARG A 125 -19.84 0.09 13.40
CA ARG A 125 -19.79 1.37 12.69
C ARG A 125 -18.60 2.23 13.09
N VAL A 126 -18.37 2.42 14.39
CA VAL A 126 -17.22 3.20 14.89
C VAL A 126 -15.89 2.58 14.41
N ARG A 127 -15.81 1.25 14.36
CA ARG A 127 -14.62 0.54 13.87
C ARG A 127 -14.42 0.72 12.36
N GLU A 128 -15.49 0.67 11.57
CA GLU A 128 -15.46 0.87 10.12
C GLU A 128 -15.14 2.31 9.73
N GLU A 129 -15.65 3.29 10.47
CA GLU A 129 -15.28 4.71 10.35
C GLU A 129 -13.82 4.93 10.72
N GLY A 130 -13.37 4.35 11.85
CA GLY A 130 -11.98 4.42 12.27
C GLY A 130 -11.01 3.79 11.26
N ARG A 131 -11.42 2.67 10.63
CA ARG A 131 -10.69 2.03 9.51
C ARG A 131 -10.60 2.98 8.31
N TRP A 132 -11.74 3.52 7.87
CA TRP A 132 -11.82 4.38 6.70
C TRP A 132 -10.95 5.63 6.86
N TRP A 133 -11.07 6.34 7.99
CA TRP A 133 -10.25 7.53 8.26
C TRP A 133 -8.76 7.22 8.39
N ARG A 134 -8.40 5.99 8.80
CA ARG A 134 -7.00 5.57 8.81
C ARG A 134 -6.50 5.41 7.37
N GLU A 135 -7.25 4.73 6.52
CA GLU A 135 -6.89 4.51 5.11
C GLU A 135 -6.81 5.83 4.34
N VAL A 136 -7.72 6.78 4.58
CA VAL A 136 -7.64 8.14 4.05
C VAL A 136 -6.34 8.84 4.46
N ARG A 137 -5.98 8.82 5.75
CA ARG A 137 -4.76 9.48 6.24
C ARG A 137 -3.48 8.87 5.68
N VAL A 138 -3.44 7.55 5.57
CA VAL A 138 -2.30 6.83 4.99
C VAL A 138 -2.14 7.18 3.52
N ASN A 139 -3.22 7.11 2.74
CA ASN A 139 -3.17 7.45 1.32
C ASN A 139 -2.89 8.94 1.08
N ALA A 140 -3.39 9.84 1.95
CA ALA A 140 -3.05 11.26 1.91
C ALA A 140 -1.57 11.53 2.19
N ALA A 141 -0.93 10.75 3.08
CA ALA A 141 0.51 10.83 3.31
C ALA A 141 1.31 10.28 2.11
N TYR A 142 0.82 9.22 1.47
CA TYR A 142 1.48 8.62 0.30
C TYR A 142 1.29 9.39 -0.99
N ALA A 143 0.17 10.07 -1.20
CA ALA A 143 -0.12 10.79 -2.45
C ALA A 143 1.01 11.75 -2.91
N PRO A 144 1.51 12.68 -2.08
CA PRO A 144 2.65 13.51 -2.46
C PRO A 144 3.94 12.71 -2.68
N LEU A 145 4.15 11.61 -1.95
CA LEU A 145 5.33 10.76 -2.08
C LEU A 145 5.35 10.02 -3.41
N THR A 146 4.24 9.41 -3.81
CA THR A 146 4.13 8.66 -5.07
C THR A 146 4.27 9.57 -6.28
N VAL A 147 3.75 10.81 -6.20
CA VAL A 147 3.99 11.83 -7.23
C VAL A 147 5.47 12.21 -7.28
N HIS A 148 6.11 12.46 -6.13
CA HIS A 148 7.54 12.78 -6.05
C HIS A 148 8.44 11.73 -6.71
N TRP A 149 8.15 10.44 -6.53
CA TRP A 149 8.91 9.35 -7.15
C TRP A 149 8.52 9.04 -8.59
N SER A 150 7.40 9.57 -9.08
CA SER A 150 6.89 9.34 -10.43
C SER A 150 7.38 10.34 -11.48
N VAL A 151 8.07 11.40 -11.04
CA VAL A 151 8.54 12.51 -11.88
C VAL A 151 10.05 12.70 -11.76
N ASP A 152 10.69 13.08 -12.87
CA ASP A 152 12.15 13.26 -12.91
C ASP A 152 12.60 14.54 -12.16
N LYS A 153 11.70 15.49 -11.92
CA LYS A 153 11.99 16.77 -11.26
C LYS A 153 11.68 16.72 -9.77
N ASP A 154 12.63 17.13 -8.93
CA ASP A 154 12.33 17.31 -7.50
C ASP A 154 11.39 18.50 -7.31
N TRP A 155 10.24 18.23 -6.68
CA TRP A 155 9.27 19.26 -6.31
C TRP A 155 8.97 19.27 -4.80
N VAL A 156 9.44 18.25 -4.06
CA VAL A 156 9.34 18.15 -2.59
C VAL A 156 10.74 17.95 -2.02
N GLY A 157 11.08 18.66 -0.95
CA GLY A 157 12.36 18.49 -0.26
C GLY A 157 12.41 17.19 0.57
N GLU A 158 13.61 16.62 0.73
CA GLU A 158 13.86 15.36 1.43
C GLU A 158 13.27 15.30 2.86
N ARG A 159 13.24 16.44 3.57
CA ARG A 159 12.65 16.52 4.92
C ARG A 159 11.16 16.24 4.93
N VAL A 160 10.44 16.76 3.94
CA VAL A 160 8.99 16.55 3.79
C VAL A 160 8.71 15.12 3.35
N VAL A 161 9.52 14.58 2.43
CA VAL A 161 9.48 13.16 2.03
C VAL A 161 9.65 12.25 3.24
N GLY A 162 10.69 12.48 4.04
CA GLY A 162 10.94 11.74 5.28
C GLY A 162 9.81 11.85 6.29
N GLY A 163 9.29 13.06 6.51
CA GLY A 163 8.19 13.31 7.44
C GLY A 163 6.89 12.60 7.04
N LEU A 164 6.50 12.67 5.77
CA LEU A 164 5.33 11.96 5.24
C LEU A 164 5.50 10.44 5.35
N GLY A 165 6.69 9.92 5.04
CA GLY A 165 7.01 8.51 5.21
C GLY A 165 6.93 8.06 6.66
N MET A 166 7.37 8.89 7.61
CA MET A 166 7.23 8.62 9.04
C MET A 166 5.76 8.59 9.48
N VAL A 167 4.92 9.51 9.01
CA VAL A 167 3.48 9.52 9.33
C VAL A 167 2.83 8.22 8.88
N ALA A 168 3.08 7.82 7.63
CA ALA A 168 2.49 6.59 7.09
C ALA A 168 3.01 5.34 7.82
N GLY A 169 4.31 5.26 8.06
CA GLY A 169 4.94 4.18 8.82
C GLY A 169 4.43 4.09 10.26
N TRP A 170 4.26 5.22 10.94
CA TRP A 170 3.72 5.27 12.30
C TRP A 170 2.28 4.79 12.38
N ILE A 171 1.43 5.18 11.42
CA ILE A 171 0.05 4.71 11.35
C ILE A 171 0.01 3.19 11.15
N GLY A 172 0.84 2.64 10.26
CA GLY A 172 0.97 1.20 10.02
C GLY A 172 1.45 0.45 11.25
N LEU A 173 2.53 0.92 11.87
CA LEU A 173 3.08 0.34 13.11
C LEU A 173 2.04 0.28 14.23
N ARG A 174 1.32 1.39 14.45
CA ARG A 174 0.27 1.45 15.49
C ARG A 174 -0.89 0.50 15.19
N GLU A 175 -1.22 0.27 13.92
CA GLU A 175 -2.24 -0.69 13.54
C GLU A 175 -1.79 -2.13 13.81
N LEU A 176 -0.58 -2.49 13.37
CA LEU A 176 0.01 -3.81 13.61
C LEU A 176 0.11 -4.09 15.12
N TRP A 177 0.62 -3.14 15.90
CA TRP A 177 0.72 -3.26 17.36
C TRP A 177 -0.64 -3.53 18.03
N ARG A 178 -1.67 -2.79 17.63
CA ARG A 178 -3.04 -3.02 18.11
C ARG A 178 -3.59 -4.39 17.70
N ARG A 179 -3.20 -4.92 16.54
CA ARG A 179 -3.59 -6.26 16.10
C ARG A 179 -2.91 -7.32 16.95
N THR A 180 -1.61 -7.18 17.24
CA THR A 180 -0.86 -8.09 18.11
C THR A 180 -1.46 -8.16 19.51
N GLY A 181 -1.75 -7.02 20.14
CA GLY A 181 -2.39 -6.99 21.46
C GLY A 181 -3.77 -7.65 21.49
N ARG A 182 -4.54 -7.57 20.39
CA ARG A 182 -5.81 -8.29 20.24
C ARG A 182 -5.64 -9.78 19.98
N TRP A 183 -4.50 -10.19 19.43
CA TRP A 183 -4.17 -11.58 19.21
C TRP A 183 -3.87 -12.27 20.54
N ALA A 184 -3.09 -11.62 21.42
CA ALA A 184 -2.81 -12.08 22.78
C ALA A 184 -4.07 -12.26 23.66
N ASN A 185 -5.11 -11.44 23.44
CA ASN A 185 -6.39 -11.61 24.13
C ASN A 185 -7.32 -12.67 23.51
N ARG A 186 -7.05 -13.10 22.26
CA ARG A 186 -7.87 -14.08 21.53
C ARG A 186 -7.30 -15.50 21.57
N THR A 187 -6.04 -15.65 22.01
CA THR A 187 -5.39 -16.96 22.22
C THR A 187 -5.95 -17.77 23.39
N ASN A 188 -6.93 -17.23 24.15
CA ASN A 188 -7.75 -18.03 25.07
C ASN A 188 -8.91 -18.77 24.37
N GLU A 189 -9.17 -18.51 23.08
CA GLU A 189 -10.20 -19.21 22.30
C GLU A 189 -9.65 -19.64 20.94
N GLY A 190 -9.33 -20.93 20.82
CA GLY A 190 -9.40 -21.72 19.58
C GLY A 190 -8.69 -21.20 18.31
N ILE A 191 -7.57 -21.85 17.97
CA ILE A 191 -6.73 -21.66 16.77
C ILE A 191 -7.49 -21.78 15.44
N ALA A 192 -7.17 -20.94 14.44
CA ALA A 192 -6.56 -21.39 13.15
C ALA A 192 -6.44 -20.30 12.06
N ALA A 193 -5.19 -19.92 11.78
CA ALA A 193 -4.55 -19.90 10.46
C ALA A 193 -5.44 -19.72 9.21
N ARG A 194 -5.90 -18.50 8.94
CA ARG A 194 -6.44 -18.14 7.60
C ARG A 194 -6.04 -16.77 7.08
N ARG A 195 -5.12 -16.07 7.74
CA ARG A 195 -4.92 -14.63 7.49
C ARG A 195 -3.49 -14.13 7.29
N LEU A 196 -2.52 -15.03 7.11
CA LEU A 196 -1.15 -14.64 6.74
C LEU A 196 -1.05 -14.09 5.29
N ALA A 197 -2.04 -14.40 4.44
CA ALA A 197 -2.02 -14.03 3.02
C ALA A 197 -2.24 -12.54 2.73
N THR A 198 -2.91 -11.80 3.63
CA THR A 198 -3.13 -10.35 3.46
C THR A 198 -2.01 -9.52 4.08
N GLU A 199 -1.09 -10.15 4.82
CA GLU A 199 -0.11 -9.47 5.67
C GLU A 199 1.19 -9.11 4.94
N PHE A 200 1.41 -9.65 3.74
CA PHE A 200 2.61 -9.38 2.95
C PHE A 200 2.57 -8.04 2.19
N MET A 201 1.38 -7.47 1.99
CA MET A 201 1.20 -6.24 1.19
C MET A 201 1.52 -4.95 1.94
N ASP A 202 1.57 -4.98 3.29
CA ASP A 202 1.86 -3.80 4.13
C ASP A 202 3.38 -3.57 4.30
N TRP A 203 4.22 -4.48 3.78
CA TRP A 203 5.68 -4.47 3.95
C TRP A 203 6.43 -3.99 2.71
N GLY A 204 6.31 -2.70 2.40
CA GLY A 204 7.05 -2.24 1.24
C GLY A 204 7.02 -0.78 0.89
N GLN A 205 7.51 0.09 1.79
CA GLN A 205 7.78 1.47 1.41
C GLN A 205 9.19 1.58 0.80
N PRO A 206 9.36 1.97 -0.48
CA PRO A 206 10.65 2.39 -0.99
C PRO A 206 11.09 3.66 -0.25
N LYS A 207 12.32 3.69 0.23
CA LYS A 207 13.06 4.96 0.30
C LYS A 207 13.97 4.94 -0.92
N TRP A 208 13.89 5.97 -1.75
CA TRP A 208 14.78 6.12 -2.90
C TRP A 208 15.82 7.18 -2.57
N HIS A 209 17.09 6.80 -2.72
CA HIS A 209 18.09 7.71 -3.25
C HIS A 209 18.15 7.49 -4.77
N VAL A 210 17.25 8.13 -5.52
CA VAL A 210 17.58 8.38 -6.93
C VAL A 210 18.77 9.32 -6.88
N LYS A 211 19.99 8.83 -7.18
CA LYS A 211 21.10 9.73 -7.50
C LYS A 211 20.67 10.50 -8.75
N LYS A 212 20.07 11.67 -8.54
CA LYS A 212 19.79 12.63 -9.60
C LYS A 212 21.13 13.22 -10.01
N TRP A 213 21.73 12.58 -11.00
CA TRP A 213 22.90 13.12 -11.64
C TRP A 213 22.48 14.41 -12.36
N LYS A 214 23.09 15.53 -11.94
CA LYS A 214 23.14 16.73 -12.77
C LYS A 214 23.71 16.28 -14.10
N THR A 215 22.89 16.36 -15.16
CA THR A 215 23.41 16.38 -16.51
C THR A 215 24.41 17.53 -16.56
N ARG A 216 25.71 17.19 -16.62
CA ARG A 216 26.72 18.14 -17.04
C ARG A 216 26.31 18.60 -18.44
N LYS A 217 25.88 19.86 -18.54
CA LYS A 217 26.14 20.63 -19.75
C LYS A 217 27.60 21.07 -19.71
#